data_AF-A0A7V6NJG6-F1
#
_entry.id   AF-A0A7V6NJG6-F1
#
_cell.length_a   1.000
_cell.length_b   1.000
_cell.length_c   1.000
_cell.angle_alpha   90.00
_cell.angle_beta   90.00
_cell.angle_gamma   90.00
#
_symmetry.space_group_name_H-M   'P 1'
#
loop_
_entity.id
_entity.type
_entity.pdbx_description
1 polymer ?
#
loop_
_entity_poly.entity_id
_entity_poly.type
_entity_poly.pdbx_seq_one_letter_code
_entity_poly.pdbx_strand_id
1 'polypeptide(L)'
;MFERKNYCFTDFNTKHQGQSKSVKPRSEVALEETWDLTTIYSDDTEWEEEFNKITTEIPSLREYQNKLHNSSEVLSEYLQLEERIGQRVFRLFVYAHLKRDEDTTNTIYSGMYLRALQLLTLFETATSWSGSEIAAIPEGKMVIFLSENTDIADRRHYLENILRKKPHQLSATEEQLLAGAGEIFNNPSVSFSMLNDADLKFPHIKNEDGEEVELTHGRYGKFLESRDRRVRREAFHKFYQVYSQFANTCASLLSGHVNVHNFVAEVRKFPSARAAALFSDAISEDVYENLLATVNKHLPLLHRYVSLRKKVLGLDELHSYDLYVSLIEGVEVKYRFTEAKD
;
A
#
# COMPACT_ATOMS: atom_id res chain seq x y z
N MET A 1 -12.66 55.72 -16.19
CA MET A 1 -11.92 56.38 -15.09
C MET A 1 -11.47 55.28 -14.15
N PHE A 2 -10.18 55.24 -13.82
CA PHE A 2 -9.41 54.20 -13.13
C PHE A 2 -9.11 52.92 -13.91
N GLU A 3 -7.88 52.39 -13.96
CA GLU A 3 -6.54 52.97 -14.13
C GLU A 3 -5.68 51.77 -14.52
N ARG A 4 -4.98 51.84 -15.67
CA ARG A 4 -4.00 50.81 -16.05
C ARG A 4 -2.75 51.01 -15.19
N LYS A 5 -2.44 50.07 -14.30
CA LYS A 5 -1.10 49.96 -13.74
C LYS A 5 -0.27 49.01 -14.59
N ASN A 6 0.55 49.60 -15.46
CA ASN A 6 1.76 49.01 -15.97
C ASN A 6 2.65 48.64 -14.77
N TYR A 7 2.89 47.35 -14.53
CA TYR A 7 4.04 46.94 -13.74
C TYR A 7 5.17 46.61 -14.69
N CYS A 8 6.15 47.52 -14.66
CA CYS A 8 7.41 47.48 -15.36
C CYS A 8 8.14 46.18 -15.02
N PHE A 9 8.70 45.54 -16.05
CA PHE A 9 9.79 44.60 -15.91
C PHE A 9 10.94 45.30 -15.18
N THR A 10 11.28 44.83 -13.98
CA THR A 10 12.58 45.08 -13.39
C THR A 10 13.18 43.76 -13.01
N ASP A 11 14.33 43.48 -13.63
CA ASP A 11 15.23 42.37 -13.44
C ASP A 11 15.32 41.91 -11.97
N PHE A 12 14.79 40.72 -11.67
CA PHE A 12 15.29 39.91 -10.57
C PHE A 12 16.24 38.86 -11.13
N ASN A 13 17.35 39.35 -11.65
CA ASN A 13 18.56 38.58 -11.88
C ASN A 13 19.28 38.39 -10.54
N THR A 14 18.65 37.71 -9.59
CA THR A 14 19.36 37.17 -8.41
C THR A 14 19.91 35.81 -8.80
N LYS A 15 21.19 35.84 -9.19
CA LYS A 15 22.11 34.72 -9.18
C LYS A 15 21.92 33.87 -7.90
N HIS A 16 21.14 32.81 -7.97
CA HIS A 16 21.41 31.62 -7.16
C HIS A 16 22.48 30.81 -7.88
N GLN A 17 23.71 31.36 -7.85
CA GLN A 17 24.91 30.60 -8.12
C GLN A 17 24.94 29.41 -7.17
N GLY A 18 25.24 28.24 -7.75
CA GLY A 18 25.25 26.96 -7.07
C GLY A 18 26.06 26.97 -5.78
N GLN A 19 25.36 26.91 -4.65
CA GLN A 19 25.79 26.07 -3.56
C GLN A 19 25.14 24.72 -3.82
N SER A 20 25.95 23.66 -3.90
CA SER A 20 25.49 22.31 -3.64
C SER A 20 24.86 22.32 -2.24
N LYS A 21 23.55 22.59 -2.14
CA LYS A 21 22.81 22.41 -0.90
C LYS A 21 22.77 20.90 -0.67
N SER A 22 23.74 20.40 0.08
CA SER A 22 23.68 19.03 0.56
C SER A 22 22.37 18.89 1.34
N VAL A 23 21.71 17.75 1.17
CA VAL A 23 20.54 17.39 1.98
C VAL A 23 20.98 17.46 3.45
N LYS A 24 20.23 18.20 4.27
CA LYS A 24 20.53 18.30 5.71
C LYS A 24 20.35 16.92 6.36
N PRO A 25 21.24 16.49 7.28
CA PRO A 25 20.97 15.32 8.10
C PRO A 25 19.74 15.56 8.97
N ARG A 26 19.03 14.48 9.34
CA ARG A 26 17.79 14.56 10.14
C ARG A 26 17.99 15.35 11.45
N SER A 27 19.14 15.20 12.10
CA SER A 27 19.49 15.90 13.34
C SER A 27 19.60 17.42 13.23
N GLU A 28 19.66 17.97 12.00
CA GLU A 28 19.76 19.42 11.74
C GLU A 28 18.44 20.03 11.22
N VAL A 29 17.36 19.24 11.14
CA VAL A 29 16.02 19.72 10.80
C VAL A 29 15.41 20.39 12.04
N ALA A 30 14.76 21.54 11.86
CA ALA A 30 14.15 22.29 12.95
C ALA A 30 12.99 21.49 13.55
N LEU A 31 12.84 21.50 14.88
CA LEU A 31 11.86 20.66 15.59
C LEU A 31 10.42 20.95 15.12
N GLU A 32 10.11 22.21 14.84
CA GLU A 32 8.82 22.66 14.31
C GLU A 32 8.50 22.13 12.90
N GLU A 33 9.50 21.62 12.17
CA GLU A 33 9.36 20.94 10.88
C GLU A 33 9.33 19.41 11.04
N THR A 34 9.19 18.90 12.27
CA THR A 34 9.13 17.47 12.58
C THR A 34 7.78 17.07 13.19
N TRP A 35 7.42 15.79 13.08
CA TRP A 35 6.32 15.23 13.86
C TRP A 35 6.72 15.06 15.33
N ASP A 36 5.74 15.00 16.23
CA ASP A 36 5.97 14.78 17.66
C ASP A 36 5.64 13.33 18.07
N LEU A 37 6.68 12.50 18.17
CA LEU A 37 6.56 11.10 18.58
C LEU A 37 6.50 10.91 20.10
N THR A 38 6.69 11.98 20.90
CA THR A 38 6.57 11.92 22.37
C THR A 38 5.15 11.60 22.82
N THR A 39 4.18 11.81 21.92
CA THR A 39 2.77 11.42 22.09
C THR A 39 2.56 9.90 22.12
N ILE A 40 3.52 9.12 21.61
CA ILE A 40 3.46 7.65 21.60
C ILE A 40 4.32 7.07 22.72
N TYR A 41 5.57 7.49 22.87
CA TYR A 41 6.45 7.18 24.01
C TYR A 41 7.29 8.41 24.30
N SER A 42 7.45 8.78 25.57
CA SER A 42 8.20 9.98 25.97
C SER A 42 9.64 9.95 25.48
N ASP A 43 10.23 8.76 25.50
CA ASP A 43 11.59 8.48 25.08
C ASP A 43 11.79 6.98 24.79
N ASP A 44 12.99 6.65 24.31
CA ASP A 44 13.35 5.28 23.95
C ASP A 44 13.44 4.35 25.18
N THR A 45 13.59 4.87 26.40
CA THR A 45 13.60 4.06 27.63
C THR A 45 12.21 3.52 27.94
N GLU A 46 11.17 4.36 27.84
CA GLU A 46 9.78 3.93 28.03
C GLU A 46 9.41 2.83 27.03
N TRP A 47 9.86 2.98 25.78
CA TRP A 47 9.69 1.95 24.75
C TRP A 47 10.40 0.64 25.11
N GLU A 48 11.66 0.69 25.58
CA GLU A 48 12.43 -0.50 25.96
C GLU A 48 11.80 -1.26 27.14
N GLU A 49 11.32 -0.54 28.16
CA GLU A 49 10.62 -1.14 29.28
C GLU A 49 9.35 -1.86 28.83
N GLU A 50 8.57 -1.22 27.97
CA GLU A 50 7.32 -1.77 27.46
C GLU A 50 7.55 -2.96 26.52
N PHE A 51 8.59 -2.91 25.68
CA PHE A 51 9.04 -4.03 24.86
C PHE A 51 9.32 -5.27 25.71
N ASN A 52 10.08 -5.10 26.80
CA ASN A 52 10.43 -6.21 27.69
C ASN A 52 9.20 -6.79 28.40
N LYS A 53 8.29 -5.93 28.90
CA LYS A 53 7.02 -6.35 29.53
C LYS A 53 6.20 -7.21 28.57
N ILE A 54 5.90 -6.69 27.38
CA ILE A 54 5.04 -7.38 26.40
C ILE A 54 5.66 -8.68 25.92
N THR A 55 6.99 -8.72 25.72
CA THR A 55 7.70 -9.96 25.34
C THR A 55 7.43 -11.10 26.33
N THR A 56 7.33 -10.78 27.63
CA THR A 56 7.01 -11.78 28.67
C THR A 56 5.53 -12.09 28.80
N GLU A 57 4.63 -11.19 28.35
CA GLU A 57 3.19 -11.38 28.42
C GLU A 57 2.64 -12.23 27.25
N ILE A 58 3.20 -12.10 26.04
CA ILE A 58 2.72 -12.82 24.84
C ILE A 58 2.54 -14.33 25.04
N PRO A 59 3.44 -15.07 25.72
CA PRO A 59 3.26 -16.50 25.96
C PRO A 59 1.96 -16.87 26.67
N SER A 60 1.40 -15.99 27.51
CA SER A 60 0.15 -16.24 28.24
C SER A 60 -1.06 -16.44 27.32
N LEU A 61 -1.04 -15.89 26.11
CA LEU A 61 -2.10 -16.10 25.12
C LEU A 61 -2.28 -17.59 24.80
N ARG A 62 -1.19 -18.37 24.75
CA ARG A 62 -1.23 -19.80 24.46
C ARG A 62 -1.90 -20.63 25.55
N GLU A 63 -2.04 -20.10 26.76
CA GLU A 63 -2.74 -20.79 27.85
C GLU A 63 -4.23 -20.99 27.56
N TYR A 64 -4.79 -20.21 26.62
CA TYR A 64 -6.18 -20.32 26.16
C TYR A 64 -6.39 -21.32 25.02
N GLN A 65 -5.30 -21.87 24.46
CA GLN A 65 -5.38 -22.78 23.31
C GLN A 65 -6.15 -24.06 23.66
N ASN A 66 -7.07 -24.46 22.78
CA ASN A 66 -8.04 -25.55 22.94
C ASN A 66 -9.05 -25.34 24.09
N LYS A 67 -9.27 -24.11 24.55
CA LYS A 67 -10.21 -23.79 25.64
C LYS A 67 -11.28 -22.77 25.26
N LEU A 68 -11.20 -22.09 24.10
CA LEU A 68 -12.11 -21.00 23.73
C LEU A 68 -13.56 -21.45 23.59
N HIS A 69 -13.77 -22.73 23.28
CA HIS A 69 -15.08 -23.32 23.19
C HIS A 69 -15.70 -23.68 24.54
N ASN A 70 -14.97 -23.60 25.67
CA ASN A 70 -15.44 -24.10 26.97
C ASN A 70 -16.63 -23.29 27.50
N SER A 71 -16.50 -21.96 27.60
CA SER A 71 -17.55 -21.04 28.02
C SER A 71 -17.38 -19.64 27.42
N SER A 72 -18.41 -18.81 27.54
CA SER A 72 -18.37 -17.40 27.13
C SER A 72 -17.29 -16.62 27.88
N GLU A 73 -17.07 -16.92 29.15
CA GLU A 73 -16.10 -16.23 30.01
C GLU A 73 -14.69 -16.47 29.50
N VAL A 74 -14.34 -17.73 29.19
CA VAL A 74 -13.01 -18.08 28.66
C VAL A 74 -12.74 -17.41 27.32
N LEU A 75 -13.74 -17.38 26.42
CA LEU A 75 -13.61 -16.67 25.15
C LEU A 75 -13.45 -15.15 25.37
N SER A 76 -14.25 -14.54 26.25
CA SER A 76 -14.16 -13.12 26.56
C SER A 76 -12.79 -12.75 27.13
N GLU A 77 -12.29 -13.50 28.10
CA GLU A 77 -10.98 -13.29 28.71
C GLU A 77 -9.85 -13.33 27.68
N TYR A 78 -9.88 -14.32 26.77
CA TYR A 78 -8.93 -14.43 25.68
C TYR A 78 -8.99 -13.22 24.75
N LEU A 79 -10.17 -12.85 24.27
CA LEU A 79 -10.34 -11.73 23.33
C LEU A 79 -9.84 -10.41 23.93
N GLN A 80 -10.13 -10.18 25.22
CA GLN A 80 -9.63 -9.00 25.91
C GLN A 80 -8.11 -9.03 26.09
N LEU A 81 -7.52 -10.18 26.40
CA LEU A 81 -6.08 -10.32 26.53
C LEU A 81 -5.36 -10.11 25.19
N GLU A 82 -5.86 -10.74 24.12
CA GLU A 82 -5.37 -10.58 22.75
C GLU A 82 -5.40 -9.11 22.34
N GLU A 83 -6.53 -8.43 22.53
CA GLU A 83 -6.70 -7.02 22.18
C GLU A 83 -5.73 -6.12 22.96
N ARG A 84 -5.63 -6.29 24.29
CA ARG A 84 -4.73 -5.49 25.12
C ARG A 84 -3.26 -5.66 24.71
N ILE A 85 -2.81 -6.90 24.48
CA ILE A 85 -1.43 -7.16 24.05
C ILE A 85 -1.22 -6.61 22.64
N GLY A 86 -2.14 -6.88 21.70
CA GLY A 86 -2.05 -6.45 20.31
C GLY A 86 -1.95 -4.94 20.13
N GLN A 87 -2.76 -4.17 20.86
CA GLN A 87 -2.70 -2.70 20.85
C GLN A 87 -1.32 -2.18 21.27
N ARG A 88 -0.73 -2.79 22.31
CA ARG A 88 0.58 -2.38 22.84
C ARG A 88 1.73 -2.80 21.91
N VAL A 89 1.66 -4.00 21.33
CA VAL A 89 2.60 -4.46 20.27
C VAL A 89 2.58 -3.49 19.08
N PHE A 90 1.38 -3.11 18.62
CA PHE A 90 1.24 -2.20 17.48
C PHE A 90 1.75 -0.78 17.81
N ARG A 91 1.54 -0.31 19.04
CA ARG A 91 2.09 0.98 19.50
C ARG A 91 3.63 1.00 19.48
N LEU A 92 4.28 -0.06 19.98
CA LEU A 92 5.74 -0.21 19.89
C LEU A 92 6.23 -0.21 18.44
N PHE A 93 5.53 -0.94 17.57
CA PHE A 93 5.84 -1.03 16.14
C PHE A 93 5.75 0.34 15.46
N VAL A 94 4.64 1.07 15.65
CA VAL A 94 4.43 2.39 15.03
C VAL A 94 5.51 3.39 15.46
N TYR A 95 5.86 3.44 16.75
CA TYR A 95 6.93 4.33 17.22
C TYR A 95 8.26 4.01 16.53
N ALA A 96 8.68 2.75 16.55
CA ALA A 96 9.96 2.33 15.98
C ALA A 96 9.99 2.51 14.44
N HIS A 97 8.87 2.24 13.76
CA HIS A 97 8.70 2.48 12.33
C HIS A 97 8.86 3.97 11.98
N LEU A 98 8.15 4.85 12.69
CA LEU A 98 8.23 6.29 12.46
C LEU A 98 9.63 6.83 12.77
N LYS A 99 10.26 6.40 13.87
CA LYS A 99 11.66 6.76 14.20
C LYS A 99 12.65 6.33 13.12
N ARG A 100 12.47 5.15 12.52
CA ARG A 100 13.30 4.69 11.39
C ARG A 100 13.09 5.56 10.15
N ASP A 101 11.87 5.96 9.86
CA ASP A 101 11.54 6.78 8.68
C ASP A 101 12.08 8.22 8.78
N GLU A 102 12.42 8.69 9.98
CA GLU A 102 13.12 9.97 10.17
C GLU A 102 14.52 9.97 9.54
N ASP A 103 15.22 8.83 9.62
CA ASP A 103 16.54 8.61 9.02
C ASP A 103 16.82 7.09 8.90
N THR A 104 16.63 6.55 7.70
CA THR A 104 16.82 5.12 7.43
C THR A 104 18.29 4.66 7.50
N THR A 105 19.24 5.59 7.66
CA THR A 105 20.66 5.26 7.86
C THR A 105 21.04 5.15 9.34
N ASN A 106 20.15 5.57 10.25
CA ASN A 106 20.37 5.46 11.69
C ASN A 106 20.22 4.00 12.15
N THR A 107 21.33 3.40 12.58
CA THR A 107 21.38 1.99 12.96
C THR A 107 20.63 1.69 14.26
N ILE A 108 20.49 2.66 15.17
CA ILE A 108 19.75 2.49 16.42
C ILE A 108 18.26 2.26 16.11
N TYR A 109 17.65 3.17 15.35
CA TYR A 109 16.23 3.07 15.01
C TYR A 109 15.93 1.98 13.98
N SER A 110 16.90 1.65 13.11
CA SER A 110 16.83 0.44 12.29
C SER A 110 16.78 -0.83 13.15
N GLY A 111 17.62 -0.93 14.17
CA GLY A 111 17.61 -2.06 15.12
C GLY A 111 16.32 -2.13 15.95
N MET A 112 15.84 -1.00 16.44
CA MET A 112 14.57 -0.88 17.16
C MET A 112 13.39 -1.34 16.32
N TYR A 113 13.33 -0.93 15.06
CA TYR A 113 12.32 -1.37 14.10
C TYR A 113 12.34 -2.88 13.86
N LEU A 114 13.53 -3.46 13.66
CA LEU A 114 13.67 -4.92 13.48
C LEU A 114 13.20 -5.70 14.72
N ARG A 115 13.49 -5.21 15.91
CA ARG A 115 12.99 -5.81 17.16
C ARG A 115 11.47 -5.70 17.28
N ALA A 116 10.89 -4.56 16.92
CA ALA A 116 9.44 -4.39 16.90
C ALA A 116 8.75 -5.33 15.91
N LEU A 117 9.33 -5.51 14.71
CA LEU A 117 8.87 -6.50 13.73
C LEU A 117 8.92 -7.92 14.29
N GLN A 118 10.01 -8.31 14.96
CA GLN A 118 10.13 -9.63 15.58
C GLN A 118 9.08 -9.84 16.66
N LEU A 119 8.78 -8.81 17.46
CA LEU A 119 7.73 -8.87 18.48
C LEU A 119 6.33 -9.01 17.84
N LEU A 120 6.07 -8.31 16.75
CA LEU A 120 4.83 -8.46 15.97
C LEU A 120 4.66 -9.89 15.46
N THR A 121 5.71 -10.46 14.84
CA THR A 121 5.71 -11.85 14.39
C THR A 121 5.50 -12.84 15.54
N LEU A 122 6.11 -12.60 16.70
CA LEU A 122 5.93 -13.42 17.90
C LEU A 122 4.47 -13.40 18.36
N PHE A 123 3.84 -12.21 18.42
CA PHE A 123 2.44 -12.04 18.75
C PHE A 123 1.52 -12.77 17.75
N GLU A 124 1.69 -12.53 16.45
CA GLU A 124 0.92 -13.20 15.39
C GLU A 124 1.05 -14.73 15.48
N THR A 125 2.25 -15.24 15.76
CA THR A 125 2.47 -16.67 15.97
C THR A 125 1.73 -17.18 17.20
N ALA A 126 1.75 -16.42 18.30
CA ALA A 126 1.09 -16.78 19.55
C ALA A 126 -0.44 -16.74 19.48
N THR A 127 -1.03 -16.01 18.52
CA THR A 127 -2.48 -15.92 18.32
C THR A 127 -2.99 -16.68 17.10
N SER A 128 -2.11 -17.15 16.20
CA SER A 128 -2.46 -17.81 14.93
C SER A 128 -3.49 -18.96 15.01
N TRP A 129 -3.58 -19.65 16.15
CA TRP A 129 -4.51 -20.75 16.38
C TRP A 129 -5.95 -20.30 16.68
N SER A 130 -6.15 -19.08 17.19
CA SER A 130 -7.42 -18.65 17.78
C SER A 130 -8.54 -18.53 16.77
N GLY A 131 -8.27 -17.97 15.59
CA GLY A 131 -9.28 -17.84 14.54
C GLY A 131 -9.87 -19.18 14.11
N SER A 132 -9.04 -20.22 13.98
CA SER A 132 -9.49 -21.57 13.64
C SER A 132 -10.31 -22.21 14.77
N GLU A 133 -9.89 -22.01 16.02
CA GLU A 133 -10.60 -22.52 17.19
C GLU A 133 -11.96 -21.84 17.39
N ILE A 134 -12.03 -20.52 17.21
CA ILE A 134 -13.28 -19.74 17.22
C ILE A 134 -14.22 -20.23 16.11
N ALA A 135 -13.71 -20.44 14.89
CA ALA A 135 -14.50 -20.96 13.77
C ALA A 135 -15.04 -22.38 14.01
N ALA A 136 -14.33 -23.18 14.81
CA ALA A 136 -14.74 -24.53 15.19
C ALA A 136 -15.84 -24.57 16.26
N ILE A 137 -16.12 -23.46 16.98
CA ILE A 137 -17.22 -23.40 17.95
C ILE A 137 -18.54 -23.71 17.24
N PRO A 138 -19.38 -24.63 17.77
CA PRO A 138 -20.68 -24.93 17.19
C PRO A 138 -21.57 -23.68 17.13
N GLU A 139 -22.28 -23.48 16.02
CA GLU A 139 -23.08 -22.28 15.78
C GLU A 139 -24.07 -22.00 16.92
N GLY A 140 -24.81 -23.01 17.38
CA GLY A 140 -25.72 -22.87 18.52
C GLY A 140 -25.03 -22.44 19.81
N LYS A 141 -23.77 -22.85 20.04
CA LYS A 141 -23.00 -22.43 21.22
C LYS A 141 -22.52 -20.99 21.09
N MET A 142 -22.09 -20.57 19.90
CA MET A 142 -21.72 -19.18 19.64
C MET A 142 -22.91 -18.23 19.79
N VAL A 143 -24.11 -18.64 19.34
CA VAL A 143 -25.35 -17.87 19.56
C VAL A 143 -25.62 -17.67 21.06
N ILE A 144 -25.44 -18.72 21.87
CA ILE A 144 -25.58 -18.64 23.33
C ILE A 144 -24.54 -17.67 23.91
N PHE A 145 -23.27 -17.82 23.55
CA PHE A 145 -22.18 -16.94 24.02
C PHE A 145 -22.46 -15.46 23.73
N LEU A 146 -22.93 -15.15 22.51
CA LEU A 146 -23.30 -13.80 22.09
C LEU A 146 -24.53 -13.25 22.82
N SER A 147 -25.36 -14.09 23.42
CA SER A 147 -26.56 -13.69 24.15
C SER A 147 -26.34 -13.53 25.65
N GLU A 148 -25.43 -14.32 26.23
CA GLU A 148 -25.21 -14.38 27.69
C GLU A 148 -24.08 -13.45 28.16
N ASN A 149 -23.18 -13.03 27.27
CA ASN A 149 -22.00 -12.24 27.62
C ASN A 149 -21.90 -10.95 26.79
N THR A 150 -22.01 -9.80 27.46
CA THR A 150 -21.98 -8.47 26.83
C THR A 150 -20.64 -8.16 26.16
N ASP A 151 -19.52 -8.57 26.75
CA ASP A 151 -18.19 -8.31 26.17
C ASP A 151 -17.97 -9.08 24.85
N ILE A 152 -18.58 -10.26 24.72
CA ILE A 152 -18.59 -11.03 23.47
C ILE A 152 -19.55 -10.37 22.47
N ALA A 153 -20.71 -9.89 22.93
CA ALA A 153 -21.67 -9.19 22.09
C ALA A 153 -21.08 -7.91 21.48
N ASP A 154 -20.29 -7.14 22.23
CA ASP A 154 -19.58 -5.95 21.74
C ASP A 154 -18.56 -6.27 20.66
N ARG A 155 -18.04 -7.51 20.64
CA ARG A 155 -17.10 -8.04 19.64
C ARG A 155 -17.79 -8.86 18.55
N ARG A 156 -19.12 -8.78 18.44
CA ARG A 156 -19.92 -9.53 17.45
C ARG A 156 -19.36 -9.42 16.03
N HIS A 157 -19.06 -8.21 15.57
CA HIS A 157 -18.58 -8.01 14.20
C HIS A 157 -17.26 -8.74 13.92
N TYR A 158 -16.32 -8.71 14.87
CA TYR A 158 -15.05 -9.43 14.79
C TYR A 158 -15.29 -10.95 14.70
N LEU A 159 -16.15 -11.48 15.58
CA LEU A 159 -16.48 -12.90 15.60
C LEU A 159 -17.22 -13.35 14.34
N GLU A 160 -18.20 -12.57 13.87
CA GLU A 160 -18.93 -12.84 12.62
C GLU A 160 -17.97 -12.89 11.43
N ASN A 161 -16.96 -12.01 11.37
CA ASN A 161 -15.93 -12.07 10.32
C ASN A 161 -15.07 -13.34 10.38
N ILE A 162 -14.76 -13.86 11.57
CA ILE A 162 -14.07 -15.15 11.71
C ILE A 162 -14.99 -16.28 11.24
N LEU A 163 -16.23 -16.31 11.72
CA LEU A 163 -17.20 -17.36 11.41
C LEU A 163 -17.55 -17.41 9.92
N ARG A 164 -17.59 -16.25 9.26
CA ARG A 164 -17.84 -16.14 7.82
C ARG A 164 -16.82 -16.95 7.02
N LYS A 165 -15.56 -17.07 7.48
CA LYS A 165 -14.49 -17.84 6.80
C LYS A 165 -14.71 -19.36 6.84
N LYS A 166 -15.56 -19.87 7.74
CA LYS A 166 -15.75 -21.32 7.97
C LYS A 166 -16.05 -22.14 6.70
N PRO A 167 -16.92 -21.71 5.76
CA PRO A 167 -17.16 -22.44 4.52
C PRO A 167 -15.92 -22.55 3.61
N HIS A 168 -14.95 -21.64 3.79
CA HIS A 168 -13.75 -21.49 2.96
C HIS A 168 -12.47 -22.01 3.64
N GLN A 169 -12.61 -22.59 4.84
CA GLN A 169 -11.52 -23.18 5.61
C GLN A 169 -11.21 -24.58 5.08
N LEU A 170 -9.92 -24.89 4.98
CA LEU A 170 -9.44 -26.22 4.60
C LEU A 170 -9.13 -27.06 5.84
N SER A 171 -8.80 -28.34 5.66
CA SER A 171 -8.24 -29.14 6.76
C SER A 171 -6.86 -28.60 7.18
N ALA A 172 -6.42 -28.91 8.40
CA ALA A 172 -5.12 -28.46 8.90
C ALA A 172 -3.94 -28.87 7.99
N THR A 173 -3.99 -30.08 7.41
CA THR A 173 -2.97 -30.56 6.46
C THR A 173 -2.99 -29.80 5.14
N GLU A 174 -4.18 -29.47 4.62
CA GLU A 174 -4.32 -28.67 3.40
C GLU A 174 -3.89 -27.21 3.61
N GLU A 175 -4.23 -26.60 4.75
CA GLU A 175 -3.75 -25.26 5.12
C GLU A 175 -2.22 -25.22 5.23
N GLN A 176 -1.61 -26.23 5.86
CA GLN A 176 -0.15 -26.34 5.97
C GLN A 176 0.51 -26.49 4.59
N LEU A 177 -0.07 -27.30 3.70
CA LEU A 177 0.42 -27.48 2.34
C LEU A 177 0.35 -26.17 1.55
N LEU A 178 -0.80 -25.47 1.63
CA LEU A 178 -1.01 -24.21 0.93
C LEU A 178 -0.07 -23.11 1.43
N ALA A 179 0.11 -23.01 2.75
CA ALA A 179 1.05 -22.08 3.36
C ALA A 179 2.51 -22.39 2.96
N GLY A 180 2.90 -23.67 2.98
CA GLY A 180 4.23 -24.11 2.56
C GLY A 180 4.52 -23.88 1.07
N ALA A 181 3.49 -23.83 0.23
CA ALA A 181 3.60 -23.49 -1.19
C ALA A 181 3.64 -21.97 -1.46
N GLY A 182 3.52 -21.12 -0.43
CA GLY A 182 3.40 -19.66 -0.59
C GLY A 182 4.54 -19.01 -1.38
N GLU A 183 5.79 -19.46 -1.17
CA GLU A 183 6.95 -18.97 -1.93
C GLU A 183 6.84 -19.32 -3.43
N ILE A 184 6.38 -20.52 -3.74
CA ILE A 184 6.18 -20.99 -5.12
C ILE A 184 5.09 -20.17 -5.80
N PHE A 185 3.98 -19.93 -5.09
CA PHE A 185 2.85 -19.14 -5.58
C PHE A 185 3.22 -17.67 -5.83
N ASN A 186 4.14 -17.11 -5.04
CA ASN A 186 4.61 -15.73 -5.19
C ASN A 186 5.67 -15.54 -6.30
N ASN A 187 6.31 -16.62 -6.75
CA ASN A 187 7.43 -16.58 -7.69
C ASN A 187 7.15 -15.78 -9.00
N PRO A 188 5.96 -15.85 -9.64
CA PRO A 188 5.68 -15.05 -10.83
C PRO A 188 5.76 -13.54 -10.58
N SER A 189 5.31 -13.06 -9.41
CA SER A 189 5.38 -11.65 -9.05
C SER A 189 6.83 -11.21 -8.81
N VAL A 190 7.59 -11.99 -8.05
CA VAL A 190 9.02 -11.72 -7.78
C VAL A 190 9.80 -11.68 -9.09
N SER A 191 9.56 -12.65 -9.97
CA SER A 191 10.22 -12.73 -11.28
C SER A 191 9.85 -11.55 -12.18
N PHE A 192 8.59 -11.11 -12.17
CA PHE A 192 8.18 -9.90 -12.90
C PHE A 192 8.88 -8.65 -12.35
N SER A 193 8.94 -8.46 -11.03
CA SER A 193 9.66 -7.32 -10.43
C SER A 193 11.14 -7.33 -10.78
N MET A 194 11.83 -8.47 -10.69
CA MET A 194 13.24 -8.57 -11.09
C MET A 194 13.45 -8.20 -12.56
N LEU A 195 12.62 -8.76 -13.45
CA LEU A 195 12.65 -8.41 -14.87
C LEU A 195 12.43 -6.89 -15.06
N ASN A 196 11.31 -6.38 -14.53
CA ASN A 196 10.81 -5.03 -14.77
C ASN A 196 11.72 -3.93 -14.20
N ASP A 197 12.25 -4.14 -13.00
CA ASP A 197 12.91 -3.09 -12.22
C ASP A 197 14.44 -3.16 -12.28
N ALA A 198 15.01 -4.34 -12.53
CA ALA A 198 16.47 -4.54 -12.57
C ALA A 198 17.01 -4.87 -13.97
N ASP A 199 16.38 -5.81 -14.67
CA ASP A 199 16.96 -6.40 -15.87
C ASP A 199 16.61 -5.65 -17.16
N LEU A 200 15.38 -5.14 -17.29
CA LEU A 200 14.96 -4.38 -18.47
C LEU A 200 15.91 -3.20 -18.71
N LYS A 201 16.46 -3.13 -19.92
CA LYS A 201 17.28 -2.00 -20.38
C LYS A 201 16.50 -1.19 -21.38
N PHE A 202 16.27 0.07 -21.04
CA PHE A 202 15.57 1.01 -21.90
C PHE A 202 16.58 1.80 -22.74
N PRO A 203 16.24 2.16 -23.99
CA PRO A 203 17.13 2.94 -24.84
C PRO A 203 17.19 4.41 -24.40
N HIS A 204 18.17 5.14 -24.93
CA HIS A 204 18.26 6.60 -24.74
C HIS A 204 17.25 7.33 -25.64
N ILE A 205 16.85 8.53 -25.24
CA ILE A 205 16.05 9.47 -26.03
C ILE A 205 16.70 10.85 -26.01
N LYS A 206 16.35 11.71 -26.97
CA LYS A 206 16.72 13.13 -26.90
C LYS A 206 15.72 13.92 -26.06
N ASN A 207 16.17 14.61 -25.01
CA ASN A 207 15.34 15.49 -24.17
C ASN A 207 14.97 16.80 -24.92
N GLU A 208 14.32 17.75 -24.22
CA GLU A 208 13.93 19.05 -24.78
C GLU A 208 15.15 19.91 -25.17
N ASP A 209 16.28 19.73 -24.50
CA ASP A 209 17.55 20.42 -24.75
C ASP A 209 18.41 19.74 -25.83
N GLY A 210 17.93 18.63 -26.40
CA GLY A 210 18.62 17.86 -27.43
C GLY A 210 19.70 16.90 -26.93
N GLU A 211 19.82 16.72 -25.61
CA GLU A 211 20.77 15.81 -24.97
C GLU A 211 20.27 14.37 -24.99
N GLU A 212 21.17 13.41 -25.17
CA GLU A 212 20.85 11.99 -25.03
C GLU A 212 20.73 11.62 -23.55
N VAL A 213 19.53 11.20 -23.15
CA VAL A 213 19.23 10.82 -21.77
C VAL A 213 18.66 9.41 -21.77
N GLU A 214 19.19 8.57 -20.87
CA GLU A 214 18.65 7.24 -20.64
C GLU A 214 17.20 7.32 -20.17
N LEU A 215 16.33 6.56 -20.84
CA LEU A 215 14.96 6.34 -20.41
C LEU A 215 14.95 5.38 -19.21
N THR A 216 14.19 5.71 -18.18
CA THR A 216 14.00 4.85 -17.01
C THR A 216 12.58 5.01 -16.49
N HIS A 217 12.10 4.10 -15.63
CA HIS A 217 10.80 4.24 -14.98
C HIS A 217 10.63 5.60 -14.30
N GLY A 218 11.63 6.04 -13.54
CA GLY A 218 11.60 7.31 -12.80
C GLY A 218 11.61 8.56 -13.69
N ARG A 219 12.12 8.47 -14.93
CA ARG A 219 12.14 9.59 -15.88
C ARG A 219 10.97 9.57 -16.86
N TYR A 220 10.36 8.42 -17.09
CA TYR A 220 9.33 8.23 -18.11
C TYR A 220 8.14 9.18 -17.94
N GLY A 221 7.61 9.30 -16.72
CA GLY A 221 6.50 10.21 -16.42
C GLY A 221 6.83 11.67 -16.79
N LYS A 222 8.01 12.15 -16.37
CA LYS A 222 8.49 13.50 -16.71
C LYS A 222 8.61 13.71 -18.22
N PHE A 223 9.06 12.71 -18.97
CA PHE A 223 9.11 12.80 -20.42
C PHE A 223 7.73 12.83 -21.07
N LEU A 224 6.71 12.18 -20.50
CA LEU A 224 5.32 12.28 -20.98
C LEU A 224 4.65 13.61 -20.63
N GLU A 225 5.19 14.37 -19.68
CA GLU A 225 4.71 15.71 -19.33
C GLU A 225 5.38 16.81 -20.17
N SER A 226 6.45 16.48 -20.90
CA SER A 226 7.21 17.38 -21.78
C SER A 226 6.30 18.14 -22.74
N ARG A 227 6.61 19.43 -22.97
CA ARG A 227 5.89 20.25 -23.95
C ARG A 227 6.29 19.90 -25.37
N ASP A 228 7.53 19.47 -25.58
CA ASP A 228 7.97 18.92 -26.86
C ASP A 228 7.29 17.57 -27.14
N ARG A 229 6.33 17.57 -28.07
CA ARG A 229 5.60 16.36 -28.48
C ARG A 229 6.52 15.26 -29.01
N ARG A 230 7.66 15.61 -29.60
CA ARG A 230 8.66 14.63 -30.06
C ARG A 230 9.20 13.84 -28.88
N VAL A 231 9.56 14.49 -27.77
CA VAL A 231 10.06 13.83 -26.56
C VAL A 231 9.03 12.83 -26.03
N ARG A 232 7.77 13.26 -25.89
CA ARG A 232 6.68 12.37 -25.41
C ARG A 232 6.50 11.15 -26.30
N ARG A 233 6.45 11.37 -27.62
CA ARG A 233 6.26 10.31 -28.62
C ARG A 233 7.42 9.32 -28.62
N GLU A 234 8.65 9.84 -28.61
CA GLU A 234 9.87 9.03 -28.61
C GLU A 234 9.97 8.19 -27.33
N ALA A 235 9.76 8.83 -26.16
CA ALA A 235 9.74 8.15 -24.87
C ALA A 235 8.71 7.01 -24.85
N PHE A 236 7.47 7.29 -25.25
CA PHE A 236 6.38 6.30 -25.29
C PHE A 236 6.73 5.09 -26.16
N HIS A 237 7.10 5.31 -27.42
CA HIS A 237 7.37 4.20 -28.33
C HIS A 237 8.57 3.37 -27.91
N LYS A 238 9.67 4.02 -27.47
CA LYS A 238 10.86 3.32 -27.00
C LYS A 238 10.62 2.56 -25.70
N PHE A 239 9.80 3.10 -24.79
CA PHE A 239 9.40 2.41 -23.57
C PHE A 239 8.62 1.13 -23.90
N TYR A 240 7.56 1.25 -24.70
CA TYR A 240 6.71 0.10 -25.05
C TYR A 240 7.37 -0.87 -26.03
N GLN A 241 8.40 -0.47 -26.78
CA GLN A 241 9.20 -1.38 -27.60
C GLN A 241 9.86 -2.46 -26.74
N VAL A 242 10.40 -2.08 -25.58
CA VAL A 242 11.02 -3.03 -24.64
C VAL A 242 9.98 -3.99 -24.09
N TYR A 243 8.83 -3.51 -23.63
CA TYR A 243 7.75 -4.39 -23.18
C TYR A 243 7.22 -5.30 -24.28
N SER A 244 7.15 -4.81 -25.53
CA SER A 244 6.73 -5.61 -26.68
C SER A 244 7.73 -6.74 -26.95
N GLN A 245 9.04 -6.49 -26.78
CA GLN A 245 10.09 -7.51 -26.91
C GLN A 245 9.92 -8.64 -25.88
N PHE A 246 9.45 -8.31 -24.68
CA PHE A 246 9.25 -9.28 -23.59
C PHE A 246 7.77 -9.66 -23.37
N ALA A 247 6.88 -9.36 -24.32
CA ALA A 247 5.43 -9.53 -24.15
C ALA A 247 5.04 -10.97 -23.78
N ASN A 248 5.69 -11.98 -24.37
CA ASN A 248 5.43 -13.38 -24.05
C ASN A 248 5.85 -13.75 -22.62
N THR A 249 6.99 -13.23 -22.16
CA THR A 249 7.46 -13.44 -20.78
C THR A 249 6.52 -12.79 -19.79
N CYS A 250 6.13 -11.53 -20.02
CA CYS A 250 5.17 -10.83 -19.18
C CYS A 250 3.81 -11.54 -19.16
N ALA A 251 3.32 -12.03 -20.30
CA ALA A 251 2.07 -12.78 -20.39
C ALA A 251 2.13 -14.09 -19.60
N SER A 252 3.24 -14.84 -19.69
CA SER A 252 3.45 -16.08 -18.93
C SER A 252 3.45 -15.83 -17.41
N LEU A 253 4.18 -14.80 -16.96
CA LEU A 253 4.23 -14.42 -15.54
C LEU A 253 2.87 -13.98 -15.01
N LEU A 254 2.16 -13.11 -15.76
CA LEU A 254 0.82 -12.68 -15.40
C LEU A 254 -0.17 -13.84 -15.37
N SER A 255 -0.12 -14.74 -16.36
CA SER A 255 -0.96 -15.94 -16.39
C SER A 255 -0.68 -16.86 -15.21
N GLY A 256 0.58 -17.04 -14.82
CA GLY A 256 0.96 -17.80 -13.63
C GLY A 256 0.34 -17.21 -12.37
N HIS A 257 0.42 -15.88 -12.21
CA HIS A 257 -0.16 -15.17 -11.08
C HIS A 257 -1.70 -15.29 -11.03
N VAL A 258 -2.38 -15.14 -12.17
CA VAL A 258 -3.84 -15.32 -12.26
C VAL A 258 -4.24 -16.78 -11.96
N ASN A 259 -3.48 -17.76 -12.45
CA ASN A 259 -3.75 -19.17 -12.18
C ASN A 259 -3.64 -19.51 -10.69
N VAL A 260 -2.66 -18.92 -9.99
CA VAL A 260 -2.54 -19.05 -8.53
C VAL A 260 -3.79 -18.53 -7.83
N HIS A 261 -4.28 -17.33 -8.19
CA HIS A 261 -5.50 -16.78 -7.58
C HIS A 261 -6.74 -17.65 -7.85
N ASN A 262 -6.88 -18.16 -9.08
CA ASN A 262 -7.98 -19.07 -9.42
C ASN A 262 -7.89 -20.39 -8.65
N PHE A 263 -6.70 -20.99 -8.56
CA PHE A 263 -6.48 -22.22 -7.80
C PHE A 263 -6.80 -22.03 -6.31
N VAL A 264 -6.29 -20.96 -5.69
CA VAL A 264 -6.55 -20.66 -4.27
C VAL A 264 -8.04 -20.44 -4.02
N ALA A 265 -8.73 -19.72 -4.92
CA ALA A 265 -10.17 -19.52 -4.81
C ALA A 265 -10.94 -20.84 -4.91
N GLU A 266 -10.59 -21.69 -5.88
CA GLU A 266 -11.22 -22.99 -6.09
C GLU A 266 -11.06 -23.92 -4.88
N VAL A 267 -9.82 -24.11 -4.37
CA VAL A 267 -9.59 -24.99 -3.22
C VAL A 267 -10.30 -24.46 -1.96
N ARG A 268 -10.36 -23.14 -1.79
CA ARG A 268 -11.12 -22.47 -0.72
C ARG A 268 -12.62 -22.32 -1.04
N LYS A 269 -13.13 -23.00 -2.05
CA LYS A 269 -14.57 -23.10 -2.37
C LYS A 269 -15.23 -21.74 -2.66
N PHE A 270 -14.47 -20.78 -3.18
CA PHE A 270 -15.02 -19.56 -3.75
C PHE A 270 -15.44 -19.79 -5.21
N PRO A 271 -16.51 -19.11 -5.68
CA PRO A 271 -16.96 -19.25 -7.06
C PRO A 271 -15.99 -18.60 -8.07
N SER A 272 -15.15 -17.67 -7.63
CA SER A 272 -14.14 -17.01 -8.46
C SER A 272 -13.02 -16.40 -7.61
N ALA A 273 -11.87 -16.12 -8.23
CA ALA A 273 -10.79 -15.34 -7.62
C ALA A 273 -11.26 -13.94 -7.16
N ARG A 274 -12.19 -13.32 -7.90
CA ARG A 274 -12.79 -12.03 -7.53
C ARG A 274 -13.60 -12.15 -6.25
N ALA A 275 -14.46 -13.16 -6.13
CA ALA A 275 -15.23 -13.41 -4.92
C ALA A 275 -14.31 -13.66 -3.71
N ALA A 276 -13.23 -14.44 -3.91
CA ALA A 276 -12.22 -14.66 -2.87
C ALA A 276 -11.54 -13.37 -2.41
N ALA A 277 -11.15 -12.49 -3.35
CA ALA A 277 -10.47 -11.23 -3.06
C ALA A 277 -11.38 -10.21 -2.35
N LEU A 278 -12.65 -10.12 -2.73
CA LEU A 278 -13.63 -9.20 -2.13
C LEU A 278 -14.13 -9.68 -0.76
N PHE A 279 -13.98 -10.97 -0.48
CA PHE A 279 -14.53 -11.59 0.71
C PHE A 279 -13.89 -11.05 1.99
N SER A 280 -12.57 -10.82 2.07
CA SER A 280 -11.93 -10.33 3.31
C SER A 280 -12.58 -9.06 3.84
N ASP A 281 -12.94 -8.14 2.94
CA ASP A 281 -13.51 -6.83 3.25
C ASP A 281 -15.05 -6.80 3.24
N ALA A 282 -15.69 -7.97 3.14
CA ALA A 282 -17.14 -8.14 3.07
C ALA A 282 -17.79 -7.34 1.91
N ILE A 283 -17.08 -7.22 0.78
CA ILE A 283 -17.57 -6.49 -0.39
C ILE A 283 -18.39 -7.43 -1.28
N SER A 284 -19.63 -7.04 -1.62
CA SER A 284 -20.44 -7.77 -2.60
C SER A 284 -19.85 -7.62 -4.01
N GLU A 285 -19.92 -8.68 -4.83
CA GLU A 285 -19.57 -8.61 -6.25
C GLU A 285 -20.38 -7.54 -7.00
N ASP A 286 -21.60 -7.24 -6.54
CA ASP A 286 -22.44 -6.17 -7.09
C ASP A 286 -21.75 -4.80 -7.05
N VAL A 287 -20.92 -4.53 -6.04
CA VAL A 287 -20.19 -3.24 -5.95
C VAL A 287 -19.19 -3.12 -7.10
N TYR A 288 -18.48 -4.21 -7.39
CA TYR A 288 -17.52 -4.28 -8.50
C TYR A 288 -18.24 -4.16 -9.85
N GLU A 289 -19.36 -4.87 -10.02
CA GLU A 289 -20.13 -4.85 -11.26
C GLU A 289 -20.80 -3.49 -11.51
N ASN A 290 -21.34 -2.87 -10.47
CA ASN A 290 -21.92 -1.53 -10.55
C ASN A 290 -20.87 -0.47 -10.89
N LEU A 291 -19.65 -0.59 -10.35
CA LEU A 291 -18.54 0.28 -10.73
C LEU A 291 -18.26 0.17 -12.24
N LEU A 292 -18.09 -1.06 -12.75
CA LEU A 292 -17.83 -1.28 -14.17
C LEU A 292 -18.97 -0.78 -15.06
N ALA A 293 -20.22 -1.10 -14.72
CA ALA A 293 -21.38 -0.68 -15.49
C ALA A 293 -21.50 0.86 -15.52
N THR A 294 -21.31 1.51 -14.37
CA THR A 294 -21.40 2.97 -14.25
C THR A 294 -20.28 3.66 -15.01
N VAL A 295 -19.03 3.21 -14.86
CA VAL A 295 -17.89 3.77 -15.60
C VAL A 295 -18.09 3.61 -17.10
N ASN A 296 -18.48 2.42 -17.58
CA ASN A 296 -18.74 2.16 -19.00
C ASN A 296 -19.85 3.06 -19.56
N LYS A 297 -20.96 3.21 -18.83
CA LYS A 297 -22.08 4.09 -19.21
C LYS A 297 -21.63 5.55 -19.35
N HIS A 298 -20.66 5.98 -18.54
CA HIS A 298 -20.18 7.37 -18.49
C HIS A 298 -18.87 7.63 -19.25
N LEU A 299 -18.34 6.64 -20.01
CA LEU A 299 -17.21 6.84 -20.93
C LEU A 299 -17.35 8.02 -21.91
N PRO A 300 -18.56 8.45 -22.35
CA PRO A 300 -18.70 9.68 -23.13
C PRO A 300 -18.10 10.93 -22.45
N LEU A 301 -18.03 10.99 -21.12
CA LEU A 301 -17.36 12.08 -20.40
C LEU A 301 -15.84 12.05 -20.63
N LEU A 302 -15.23 10.86 -20.62
CA LEU A 302 -13.82 10.68 -20.96
C LEU A 302 -13.58 11.06 -22.43
N HIS A 303 -14.44 10.60 -23.36
CA HIS A 303 -14.33 10.96 -24.78
C HIS A 303 -14.42 12.48 -25.00
N ARG A 304 -15.31 13.16 -24.27
CA ARG A 304 -15.43 14.63 -24.29
C ARG A 304 -14.16 15.28 -23.77
N TYR A 305 -13.58 14.79 -22.67
CA TYR A 305 -12.33 15.31 -22.12
C TYR A 305 -11.15 15.10 -23.09
N VAL A 306 -10.98 13.92 -23.66
CA VAL A 306 -9.95 13.63 -24.67
C VAL A 306 -10.11 14.53 -25.90
N SER A 307 -11.34 14.73 -26.36
CA SER A 307 -11.64 15.65 -27.48
C SER A 307 -11.31 17.11 -27.14
N LEU A 308 -11.55 17.54 -25.89
CA LEU A 308 -11.16 18.86 -25.40
C LEU A 308 -9.63 19.01 -25.40
N ARG A 309 -8.89 18.02 -24.89
CA ARG A 309 -7.42 18.02 -24.90
C ARG A 309 -6.87 18.16 -26.30
N LYS A 310 -7.41 17.39 -27.26
CA LYS A 310 -7.04 17.49 -28.68
C LYS A 310 -7.20 18.93 -29.21
N LYS A 311 -8.33 19.57 -28.92
CA LYS A 311 -8.61 20.96 -29.32
C LYS A 311 -7.66 21.96 -28.66
N VAL A 312 -7.45 21.85 -27.35
CA VAL A 312 -6.58 22.78 -26.59
C VAL A 312 -5.13 22.66 -27.02
N LEU A 313 -4.65 21.44 -27.29
CA LEU A 313 -3.28 21.19 -27.76
C LEU A 313 -3.10 21.43 -29.26
N GLY A 314 -4.16 21.78 -30.00
CA GLY A 314 -4.09 22.05 -31.43
C GLY A 314 -3.64 20.85 -32.28
N LEU A 315 -4.02 19.62 -31.90
CA LEU A 315 -3.55 18.39 -32.55
C LEU A 315 -4.57 17.84 -33.56
N ASP A 316 -4.10 17.37 -34.71
CA ASP A 316 -4.93 16.66 -35.71
C ASP A 316 -5.33 15.25 -35.25
N GLU A 317 -4.46 14.58 -34.51
CA GLU A 317 -4.69 13.30 -33.86
C GLU A 317 -4.09 13.33 -32.45
N LEU A 318 -4.80 12.75 -31.49
CA LEU A 318 -4.36 12.64 -30.10
C LEU A 318 -4.00 11.17 -29.83
N HIS A 319 -2.79 10.94 -29.33
CA HIS A 319 -2.32 9.61 -28.93
C HIS A 319 -2.15 9.50 -27.41
N SER A 320 -1.93 8.29 -26.90
CA SER A 320 -1.76 8.05 -25.45
C SER A 320 -0.66 8.90 -24.82
N TYR A 321 0.41 9.20 -25.56
CA TYR A 321 1.51 10.05 -25.10
C TYR A 321 1.18 11.55 -25.06
N ASP A 322 -0.03 11.97 -25.46
CA ASP A 322 -0.52 13.34 -25.35
C ASP A 322 -1.42 13.55 -24.11
N LEU A 323 -1.62 12.50 -23.29
CA LEU A 323 -2.57 12.50 -22.16
C LEU A 323 -1.97 12.96 -20.81
N TYR A 324 -0.70 13.36 -20.76
CA TYR A 324 -0.04 13.72 -19.49
C TYR A 324 0.54 15.14 -19.50
N VAL A 325 0.75 15.72 -20.67
CA VAL A 325 1.13 17.13 -20.79
C VAL A 325 0.04 18.04 -20.18
N SER A 326 0.48 19.06 -19.45
CA SER A 326 -0.43 20.06 -18.88
C SER A 326 -1.15 20.83 -19.99
N LEU A 327 -2.43 21.14 -19.79
CA LEU A 327 -3.23 21.89 -20.77
C LEU A 327 -3.08 23.42 -20.63
N ILE A 328 -2.49 23.89 -19.53
CA ILE A 328 -2.36 25.30 -19.21
C ILE A 328 -0.89 25.70 -19.32
N GLU A 329 -0.59 26.74 -20.08
CA GLU A 329 0.78 27.28 -20.19
C GLU A 329 1.14 28.14 -18.98
N GLY A 330 2.42 28.14 -18.59
CA GLY A 330 2.98 29.12 -17.65
C GLY A 330 2.60 28.98 -16.18
N VAL A 331 1.92 27.90 -15.77
CA VAL A 331 1.54 27.68 -14.38
C VAL A 331 2.54 26.73 -13.71
N GLU A 332 3.66 27.28 -13.24
CA GLU A 332 4.53 26.64 -12.25
C GLU A 332 4.30 27.32 -10.91
N VAL A 333 3.26 26.92 -10.18
CA VAL A 333 3.01 27.49 -8.85
C VAL A 333 3.86 26.75 -7.84
N LYS A 334 4.79 27.49 -7.22
CA LYS A 334 5.60 27.00 -6.11
C LYS A 334 5.03 27.61 -4.83
N TYR A 335 4.61 26.75 -3.91
CA TYR A 335 4.15 27.14 -2.59
C TYR A 335 5.21 26.79 -1.55
N ARG A 336 5.48 27.71 -0.63
CA ARG A 336 6.11 27.35 0.64
C ARG A 336 5.12 26.56 1.49
N PHE A 337 5.60 25.75 2.41
CA PHE A 337 4.74 24.97 3.30
C PHE A 337 3.68 25.84 4.00
N THR A 338 4.08 27.02 4.49
CA THR A 338 3.15 27.97 5.14
C THR A 338 2.05 28.47 4.22
N GLU A 339 2.33 28.63 2.92
CA GLU A 339 1.35 29.07 1.91
C GLU A 339 0.43 27.93 1.47
N ALA A 340 0.86 26.67 1.63
CA ALA A 340 0.06 25.48 1.34
C ALA A 340 -0.79 25.01 2.54
N LYS A 341 -0.43 25.45 3.75
CA LYS A 341 -1.14 25.12 5.00
C LYS A 341 -2.47 25.85 5.12
N ASP A 342 -2.51 27.10 4.65
CA ASP A 342 -3.71 27.96 4.64
C ASP A 342 -4.58 27.68 3.42
#